data_AF-A0A2T9JZF4-F1
#
_entry.id   AF-A0A2T9JZF4-F1
#
_cell.length_a   1.000
_cell.length_b   1.000
_cell.length_c   1.000
_cell.angle_alpha   90.00
_cell.angle_beta   90.00
_cell.angle_gamma   90.00
#
_symmetry.space_group_name_H-M   'P 1'
#
loop_
_entity.id
_entity.type
_entity.pdbx_description
1 polymer ?
#
loop_
_entity_poly.entity_id
_entity_poly.type
_entity_poly.pdbx_seq_one_letter_code
_entity_poly.pdbx_strand_id
1 'polypeptide(L)'
;MHDPITSLVVTVFSAPSAALIMAGAILALAVGLIFQSGHFEFAPLKDDLRRRADLLSDLPGTDRQKAFAEAFPAIDKRLSGTAHPTLELGWAAYRGQLAQTGDERLASSIHAVDAFEHADGPARTLEWWANLLVAIGLVITFMGIVAALTEAVDAMQRQGGAGMQTALMGLLAVAATKFWTSIAGVLGSIVLRLVARRRRKAIESLEAHFFALLDGCVRFAPPEKVMLEQLAVLSRIEAALAGSARVQPAAPSLA
;
A
#
# COMPACT_ATOMS: atom_id res chain seq x y z
N MET A 1 -50.56 -0.91 14.59
CA MET A 1 -49.59 -0.05 15.30
C MET A 1 -48.45 0.21 14.34
N HIS A 2 -48.33 1.41 13.78
CA HIS A 2 -47.20 1.74 12.90
C HIS A 2 -45.96 1.97 13.77
N ASP A 3 -44.92 1.17 13.55
CA ASP A 3 -43.63 1.31 14.21
C ASP A 3 -43.01 2.68 13.82
N PRO A 4 -42.51 3.51 14.75
CA PRO A 4 -41.91 4.80 14.39
C PRO A 4 -40.73 4.65 13.41
N ILE A 5 -40.03 3.51 13.45
CA ILE A 5 -38.92 3.19 12.54
C ILE A 5 -39.42 2.96 11.11
N THR A 6 -40.53 2.23 10.94
CA THR A 6 -41.09 1.97 9.59
C THR A 6 -41.65 3.24 8.96
N SER A 7 -42.28 4.11 9.75
CA SER A 7 -42.75 5.42 9.29
C SER A 7 -41.59 6.32 8.83
N LEU A 8 -40.50 6.38 9.59
CA LEU A 8 -39.32 7.17 9.24
C LEU A 8 -38.65 6.63 7.96
N VAL A 9 -38.48 5.32 7.85
CA VAL A 9 -37.95 4.67 6.63
C VAL A 9 -38.83 4.98 5.44
N VAL A 10 -40.15 4.81 5.54
CA VAL A 10 -41.07 5.10 4.43
C VAL A 10 -40.98 6.58 4.04
N THR A 11 -40.99 7.51 5.00
CA THR A 11 -40.96 8.96 4.70
C THR A 11 -39.66 9.40 4.03
N VAL A 12 -38.51 8.86 4.46
CA VAL A 12 -37.21 9.18 3.87
C VAL A 12 -37.02 8.48 2.52
N PHE A 13 -37.53 7.26 2.37
CA PHE A 13 -37.29 6.46 1.18
C PHE A 13 -38.37 6.58 0.09
N SER A 14 -39.57 7.10 0.39
CA SER A 14 -40.63 7.33 -0.61
C SER A 14 -40.37 8.57 -1.49
N ALA A 15 -39.57 9.53 -1.02
CA ALA A 15 -39.22 10.72 -1.78
C ALA A 15 -38.27 10.38 -2.97
N PRO A 16 -38.64 10.67 -4.23
CA PRO A 16 -37.78 10.43 -5.39
C PRO A 16 -36.45 11.19 -5.34
N SER A 17 -36.48 12.41 -4.78
CA SER A 17 -35.30 13.28 -4.62
C SER A 17 -34.29 12.73 -3.60
N ALA A 18 -34.74 11.98 -2.60
CA ALA A 18 -33.86 11.43 -1.57
C ALA A 18 -32.84 10.44 -2.17
N ALA A 19 -33.24 9.67 -3.19
CA ALA A 19 -32.33 8.76 -3.88
C ALA A 19 -31.19 9.53 -4.58
N LEU A 20 -31.52 10.60 -5.31
CA LEU A 20 -30.51 11.41 -6.01
C LEU A 20 -29.57 12.13 -5.05
N ILE A 21 -30.09 12.64 -3.93
CA ILE A 21 -29.28 13.27 -2.88
C ILE A 21 -28.30 12.24 -2.28
N MET A 22 -28.77 11.03 -1.97
CA MET A 22 -27.93 9.95 -1.43
C MET A 22 -26.88 9.50 -2.44
N ALA A 23 -27.23 9.36 -3.72
CA ALA A 23 -26.27 9.06 -4.79
C ALA A 23 -25.19 10.14 -4.89
N GLY A 24 -25.59 11.42 -4.85
CA GLY A 24 -24.66 12.56 -4.83
C GLY A 24 -23.76 12.56 -3.60
N ALA A 25 -24.31 12.26 -2.42
CA ALA A 25 -23.55 12.17 -1.17
C ALA A 25 -22.51 11.04 -1.21
N ILE A 26 -22.86 9.87 -1.76
CA ILE A 26 -21.93 8.73 -1.94
C ILE A 26 -20.77 9.14 -2.85
N LEU A 27 -21.06 9.81 -3.97
CA LEU A 27 -20.02 10.28 -4.89
C LEU A 27 -19.15 11.38 -4.27
N ALA A 28 -19.76 12.33 -3.58
CA ALA A 28 -19.03 13.39 -2.87
C ALA A 28 -18.11 12.80 -1.79
N LEU A 29 -18.57 11.79 -1.04
CA LEU A 29 -17.77 11.05 -0.08
C LEU A 29 -16.62 10.31 -0.75
N ALA A 30 -16.86 9.63 -1.88
CA ALA A 30 -15.80 8.98 -2.65
C ALA A 30 -14.72 9.97 -3.10
N VAL A 31 -15.13 11.13 -3.63
CA VAL A 31 -14.22 12.21 -4.02
C VAL A 31 -13.47 12.77 -2.82
N GLY A 32 -14.16 13.01 -1.71
CA GLY A 32 -13.57 13.48 -0.45
C GLY A 32 -12.49 12.53 0.07
N LEU A 33 -12.75 11.23 0.08
CA LEU A 33 -11.76 10.20 0.45
C LEU A 33 -10.56 10.19 -0.49
N ILE A 34 -10.78 10.36 -1.79
CA ILE A 34 -9.69 10.45 -2.78
C ILE A 34 -8.79 11.65 -2.49
N PHE A 35 -9.38 12.82 -2.22
CA PHE A 35 -8.63 14.03 -1.89
C PHE A 35 -7.90 13.90 -0.55
N GLN A 36 -8.60 13.44 0.49
CA GLN A 36 -8.04 13.28 1.83
C GLN A 36 -6.87 12.30 1.83
N SER A 37 -7.03 11.09 1.29
CA SER A 37 -5.93 10.12 1.16
C SER A 37 -4.80 10.66 0.27
N GLY A 38 -5.15 11.44 -0.76
CA GLY A 38 -4.17 12.05 -1.66
C GLY A 38 -3.26 13.04 -0.96
N HIS A 39 -3.86 13.88 -0.12
CA HIS A 39 -3.16 14.96 0.56
C HIS A 39 -2.43 14.48 1.83
N PHE A 40 -3.07 13.63 2.63
CA PHE A 40 -2.54 13.22 3.92
C PHE A 40 -1.55 12.05 3.86
N GLU A 41 -1.72 11.11 2.94
CA GLU A 41 -0.89 9.89 2.90
C GLU A 41 0.03 9.88 1.66
N PHE A 42 -0.53 10.13 0.48
CA PHE A 42 0.18 9.94 -0.78
C PHE A 42 1.22 11.05 -1.07
N ALA A 43 0.83 12.32 -0.95
CA ALA A 43 1.71 13.46 -1.21
C ALA A 43 2.98 13.46 -0.33
N PRO A 44 2.88 13.36 1.02
CA PRO A 44 4.07 13.40 1.86
C PRO A 44 4.98 12.20 1.64
N LEU A 45 4.45 11.00 1.40
CA LEU A 45 5.26 9.80 1.13
C LEU A 45 6.05 9.96 -0.16
N LYS A 46 5.40 10.42 -1.22
CA LYS A 46 6.02 10.66 -2.53
C LYS A 46 7.14 11.71 -2.45
N ASP A 47 6.89 12.80 -1.73
CA ASP A 47 7.87 13.87 -1.58
C ASP A 47 9.05 13.46 -0.70
N ASP A 48 8.83 12.57 0.28
CA ASP A 48 9.91 12.02 1.10
C ASP A 48 10.79 11.03 0.31
N LEU A 49 10.17 10.09 -0.43
CA LEU A 49 10.88 9.16 -1.33
C LEU A 49 11.72 9.90 -2.37
N ARG A 50 11.16 10.94 -3.00
CA ARG A 50 11.90 11.79 -3.95
C ARG A 50 13.07 12.49 -3.29
N ARG A 51 12.86 13.14 -2.15
CA ARG A 51 13.94 13.81 -1.41
C ARG A 51 15.05 12.84 -1.02
N ARG A 52 14.72 11.60 -0.64
CA ARG A 52 15.71 10.56 -0.32
C ARG A 52 16.46 10.08 -1.57
N ALA A 53 15.77 9.90 -2.70
CA ALA A 53 16.38 9.55 -3.97
C ALA A 53 17.32 10.64 -4.49
N ASP A 54 16.90 11.91 -4.39
CA ASP A 54 17.69 13.07 -4.82
C ASP A 54 19.03 13.13 -4.06
N LEU A 55 19.01 12.89 -2.73
CA LEU A 55 20.22 12.82 -1.90
C LEU A 55 21.21 11.74 -2.35
N LEU A 56 20.73 10.60 -2.84
CA LEU A 56 21.58 9.54 -3.36
C LEU A 56 22.08 9.85 -4.77
N SER A 57 21.27 10.54 -5.57
CA SER A 57 21.64 10.92 -6.93
C SER A 57 22.67 12.06 -6.99
N ASP A 58 22.65 12.95 -5.99
CA ASP A 58 23.54 14.12 -5.88
C ASP A 58 24.92 13.79 -5.29
N LEU A 59 25.22 12.51 -5.03
CA LEU A 59 26.51 12.11 -4.47
C LEU A 59 27.66 12.45 -5.44
N PRO A 60 28.66 13.22 -4.98
CA PRO A 60 29.73 13.70 -5.83
C PRO A 60 30.76 12.61 -6.16
N GLY A 61 31.29 12.66 -7.39
CA GLY A 61 32.44 11.85 -7.81
C GLY A 61 32.11 10.64 -8.69
N THR A 62 33.14 10.07 -9.30
CA THR A 62 33.02 8.91 -10.21
C THR A 62 32.83 7.59 -9.44
N ASP A 63 33.28 7.53 -8.18
CA ASP A 63 33.13 6.36 -7.29
C ASP A 63 32.02 6.58 -6.25
N ARG A 64 30.79 6.25 -6.66
CA ARG A 64 29.57 6.43 -5.86
C ARG A 64 29.59 5.64 -4.55
N GLN A 65 30.24 4.47 -4.52
CA GLN A 65 30.27 3.62 -3.33
C GLN A 65 31.10 4.24 -2.21
N LYS A 66 32.23 4.85 -2.57
CA LYS A 66 33.08 5.55 -1.61
C LYS A 66 32.42 6.85 -1.11
N ALA A 67 31.84 7.63 -2.02
CA ALA A 67 31.10 8.84 -1.66
C ALA A 67 29.91 8.54 -0.73
N PHE A 68 29.21 7.42 -0.94
CA PHE A 68 28.14 6.97 -0.06
C PHE A 68 28.65 6.59 1.34
N ALA A 69 29.78 5.87 1.44
CA ALA A 69 30.36 5.51 2.73
C ALA A 69 30.82 6.74 3.53
N GLU A 70 31.41 7.74 2.88
CA GLU A 70 31.82 9.01 3.50
C GLU A 70 30.61 9.85 3.97
N ALA A 71 29.55 9.90 3.15
CA ALA A 71 28.32 10.63 3.46
C ALA A 71 27.35 9.83 4.36
N PHE A 72 27.68 8.59 4.71
CA PHE A 72 26.77 7.67 5.41
C PHE A 72 26.19 8.24 6.71
N PRO A 73 26.95 8.93 7.61
CA PRO A 73 26.37 9.49 8.83
C PRO A 73 25.29 10.56 8.57
N ALA A 74 25.45 11.36 7.51
CA ALA A 74 24.48 12.37 7.12
C ALA A 74 23.23 11.74 6.48
N ILE A 75 23.44 10.71 5.66
CA ILE A 75 22.39 9.92 5.01
C ILE A 75 21.57 9.16 6.06
N ASP A 76 22.22 8.47 7.01
CA ASP A 76 21.59 7.72 8.08
C ASP A 76 20.72 8.61 8.98
N LYS A 77 21.23 9.79 9.37
CA LYS A 77 20.47 10.77 10.15
C LYS A 77 19.20 11.22 9.43
N ARG A 78 19.24 11.36 8.10
CA ARG A 78 18.11 11.84 7.31
C ARG A 78 17.10 10.73 7.02
N LEU A 79 17.58 9.51 6.77
CA LEU A 79 16.74 8.34 6.51
C LEU A 79 16.07 7.81 7.79
N SER A 80 16.71 7.98 8.94
CA SER A 80 16.16 7.68 10.28
C SER A 80 15.23 8.78 10.83
N GLY A 81 14.95 9.82 10.04
CA GLY A 81 14.04 10.90 10.44
C GLY A 81 12.57 10.49 10.40
N THR A 82 11.77 11.07 11.29
CA THR A 82 10.35 10.77 11.60
C THR A 82 9.33 11.12 10.51
N ALA A 83 9.70 11.11 9.22
CA ALA A 83 8.77 11.47 8.15
C ALA A 83 7.70 10.38 7.91
N HIS A 84 8.06 9.09 7.97
CA HIS A 84 7.15 7.95 7.79
C HIS A 84 7.63 6.71 8.56
N PRO A 85 6.81 6.13 9.47
CA PRO A 85 7.21 4.99 10.30
C PRO A 85 7.61 3.74 9.49
N THR A 86 6.98 3.51 8.34
CA THR A 86 7.27 2.34 7.50
C THR A 86 8.63 2.44 6.81
N LEU A 87 8.99 3.63 6.31
CA LEU A 87 10.30 3.89 5.72
C LEU A 87 11.40 3.89 6.78
N GLU A 88 11.11 4.38 7.98
CA GLU A 88 12.04 4.36 9.11
C GLU A 88 12.34 2.91 9.55
N LEU A 89 11.30 2.08 9.69
CA LEU A 89 11.46 0.66 10.02
C LEU A 89 12.23 -0.10 8.94
N GLY A 90 11.89 0.13 7.66
CA GLY A 90 12.61 -0.47 6.53
C GLY A 90 14.08 -0.04 6.48
N TRP A 91 14.36 1.25 6.74
CA TRP A 91 15.73 1.73 6.84
C TRP A 91 16.48 1.13 8.03
N ALA A 92 15.86 1.05 9.20
CA ALA A 92 16.48 0.45 10.37
C ALA A 92 16.83 -1.03 10.15
N ALA A 93 15.95 -1.78 9.46
CA ALA A 93 16.20 -3.16 9.06
C ALA A 93 17.35 -3.26 8.04
N TYR A 94 17.35 -2.43 7.00
CA TYR A 94 18.42 -2.40 5.99
C TYR A 94 19.77 -2.02 6.59
N ARG A 95 19.80 -0.98 7.44
CA ARG A 95 20.99 -0.51 8.16
C ARG A 95 21.61 -1.61 9.02
N GLY A 96 20.78 -2.44 9.66
CA GLY A 96 21.24 -3.57 10.46
C GLY A 96 22.02 -4.63 9.66
N GLN A 97 21.89 -4.63 8.33
CA GLN A 97 22.57 -5.58 7.44
C GLN A 97 23.77 -4.98 6.70
N LEU A 98 24.03 -3.69 6.86
CA LEU A 98 25.20 -3.05 6.27
C LEU A 98 26.47 -3.41 7.06
N ALA A 99 27.42 -4.04 6.38
CA ALA A 99 28.74 -4.34 6.92
C ALA A 99 29.80 -3.46 6.25
N GLN A 100 30.74 -2.92 7.04
CA GLN A 100 31.92 -2.25 6.49
C GLN A 100 32.90 -3.29 5.94
N THR A 101 33.28 -3.13 4.69
CA THR A 101 34.34 -3.90 4.03
C THR A 101 35.69 -3.24 4.33
N GLY A 102 36.78 -4.02 4.30
CA GLY A 102 38.14 -3.53 4.57
C GLY A 102 38.64 -2.37 3.68
N ASP A 103 37.95 -2.07 2.58
CA ASP A 103 38.22 -0.93 1.67
C ASP A 103 37.44 0.35 2.05
N GLU A 104 36.98 0.49 3.31
CA GLU A 104 36.13 1.61 3.78
C GLU A 104 34.77 1.74 3.06
N ARG A 105 34.38 0.74 2.27
CA ARG A 105 33.09 0.69 1.56
C ARG A 105 32.05 -0.10 2.35
N LEU A 106 30.77 0.24 2.16
CA LEU A 106 29.67 -0.52 2.73
C LEU A 106 29.25 -1.66 1.79
N ALA A 107 28.96 -2.82 2.37
CA ALA A 107 28.39 -3.97 1.68
C ALA A 107 27.08 -4.39 2.35
N SER A 108 26.13 -4.88 1.55
CA SER A 108 24.86 -5.43 2.02
C SER A 108 24.74 -6.89 1.60
N SER A 109 24.19 -7.71 2.50
CA SER A 109 23.82 -9.10 2.23
C SER A 109 22.45 -9.27 1.59
N ILE A 110 21.62 -8.21 1.59
CA ILE A 110 20.28 -8.21 1.00
C ILE A 110 20.09 -7.02 0.06
N HIS A 111 19.12 -7.14 -0.85
CA HIS A 111 18.67 -6.01 -1.64
C HIS A 111 17.85 -5.04 -0.80
N ALA A 112 17.91 -3.76 -1.15
CA ALA A 112 17.08 -2.75 -0.52
C ALA A 112 15.58 -3.08 -0.65
N VAL A 113 15.13 -3.68 -1.74
CA VAL A 113 13.72 -4.09 -1.94
C VAL A 113 13.23 -5.00 -0.79
N ASP A 114 14.03 -5.99 -0.41
CA ASP A 114 13.64 -7.02 0.56
C ASP A 114 13.54 -6.45 2.00
N ALA A 115 14.31 -5.40 2.30
CA ALA A 115 14.25 -4.74 3.60
C ALA A 115 13.00 -3.86 3.80
N PHE A 116 12.40 -3.37 2.71
CA PHE A 116 11.30 -2.39 2.74
C PHE A 116 9.91 -2.99 2.43
N GLU A 117 9.81 -4.29 2.11
CA GLU A 117 8.59 -4.97 1.65
C GLU A 117 7.37 -4.85 2.62
N HIS A 118 7.61 -4.59 3.91
CA HIS A 118 6.54 -4.51 4.93
C HIS A 118 5.82 -3.14 5.01
N ALA A 119 6.09 -2.20 4.10
CA ALA A 119 5.59 -0.82 4.16
C ALA A 119 4.17 -0.60 3.56
N ASP A 120 3.51 -1.63 3.04
CA ASP A 120 2.37 -1.52 2.12
C ASP A 120 0.98 -1.19 2.75
N GLY A 121 0.97 -0.62 3.95
CA GLY A 121 -0.23 -0.33 4.76
C GLY A 121 -1.30 0.59 4.13
N PRO A 122 -0.95 1.68 3.41
CA PRO A 122 -1.94 2.68 2.96
C PRO A 122 -2.93 2.19 1.89
N ALA A 123 -2.56 1.19 1.07
CA ALA A 123 -3.41 0.72 -0.03
C ALA A 123 -4.69 0.01 0.46
N ARG A 124 -4.63 -0.60 1.64
CA ARG A 124 -5.72 -1.42 2.21
C ARG A 124 -6.94 -0.59 2.61
N THR A 125 -6.74 0.66 3.01
CA THR A 125 -7.82 1.56 3.47
C THR A 125 -8.76 1.95 2.32
N LEU A 126 -8.22 2.30 1.15
CA LEU A 126 -9.03 2.66 -0.02
C LEU A 126 -9.81 1.47 -0.57
N GLU A 127 -9.21 0.28 -0.57
CA GLU A 127 -9.88 -0.95 -1.00
C GLU A 127 -11.02 -1.33 -0.05
N TRP A 128 -10.83 -1.14 1.25
CA TRP A 128 -11.88 -1.33 2.25
C TRP A 128 -13.05 -0.36 2.04
N TRP A 129 -12.77 0.93 1.85
CA TRP A 129 -13.80 1.93 1.54
C TRP A 129 -14.53 1.61 0.23
N ALA A 130 -13.81 1.19 -0.80
CA ALA A 130 -14.42 0.79 -2.07
C ALA A 130 -15.39 -0.38 -1.89
N ASN A 131 -15.08 -1.37 -1.06
CA ASN A 131 -16.01 -2.45 -0.73
C ASN A 131 -17.25 -1.92 0.01
N LEU A 132 -17.04 -1.01 0.98
CA LEU A 132 -18.11 -0.45 1.79
C LEU A 132 -19.10 0.39 0.96
N LEU A 133 -18.62 1.18 -0.01
CA LEU A 133 -19.51 1.97 -0.89
C LEU A 133 -20.48 1.09 -1.69
N VAL A 134 -20.04 -0.08 -2.17
CA VAL A 134 -20.91 -1.04 -2.88
C VAL A 134 -21.97 -1.59 -1.93
N ALA A 135 -21.56 -2.00 -0.73
CA ALA A 135 -22.48 -2.51 0.28
C ALA A 135 -23.54 -1.47 0.68
N ILE A 136 -23.13 -0.22 0.88
CA ILE A 136 -24.05 0.90 1.19
C ILE A 136 -25.07 1.10 0.06
N GLY A 137 -24.62 1.17 -1.20
CA GLY A 137 -25.51 1.34 -2.34
C GLY A 137 -26.53 0.20 -2.47
N LEU A 138 -26.11 -1.04 -2.20
CA LEU A 138 -26.98 -2.22 -2.21
C LEU A 138 -28.03 -2.15 -1.11
N VAL A 139 -27.62 -1.84 0.13
CA VAL A 139 -28.54 -1.73 1.28
C VAL A 139 -29.60 -0.64 1.04
N ILE A 140 -29.20 0.52 0.52
CA ILE A 140 -30.14 1.61 0.19
C ILE A 140 -31.17 1.16 -0.84
N THR A 141 -30.74 0.39 -1.84
CA THR A 141 -31.63 -0.11 -2.91
C THR A 141 -32.62 -1.11 -2.34
N PHE A 142 -32.17 -2.08 -1.54
CA PHE A 142 -33.06 -3.03 -0.87
C PHE A 142 -34.07 -2.33 0.04
N MET A 143 -33.63 -1.37 0.84
CA MET A 143 -34.52 -0.60 1.72
C MET A 143 -35.56 0.19 0.92
N GLY A 144 -35.16 0.77 -0.21
CA GLY A 144 -36.05 1.49 -1.12
C GLY A 144 -37.13 0.59 -1.72
N ILE A 145 -36.76 -0.62 -2.15
CA ILE A 145 -37.72 -1.60 -2.68
C ILE A 145 -38.70 -2.04 -1.58
N VAL A 146 -38.23 -2.35 -0.38
CA VAL A 146 -39.09 -2.76 0.75
C VAL A 146 -40.09 -1.66 1.12
N ALA A 147 -39.63 -0.40 1.20
CA ALA A 147 -40.50 0.74 1.46
C ALA A 147 -41.58 0.90 0.38
N ALA A 148 -41.17 0.85 -0.89
CA ALA A 148 -42.09 0.97 -2.02
C ALA A 148 -43.15 -0.15 -1.99
N LEU A 149 -42.73 -1.42 -1.83
CA LEU A 149 -43.64 -2.57 -1.75
C LEU A 149 -44.66 -2.40 -0.62
N THR A 150 -44.23 -1.92 0.53
CA THR A 150 -45.11 -1.68 1.68
C THR A 150 -46.19 -0.64 1.34
N GLU A 151 -45.79 0.47 0.70
CA GLU A 151 -46.71 1.53 0.27
C GLU A 151 -47.70 1.05 -0.80
N ALA A 152 -47.24 0.21 -1.73
CA ALA A 152 -48.10 -0.34 -2.78
C ALA A 152 -49.13 -1.33 -2.25
N VAL A 153 -48.75 -2.20 -1.31
CA VAL A 153 -49.69 -3.11 -0.63
C VAL A 153 -50.76 -2.32 0.11
N ASP A 154 -50.35 -1.29 0.84
CA ASP A 154 -51.24 -0.37 1.54
C ASP A 154 -52.21 0.36 0.58
N ALA A 155 -51.73 0.82 -0.58
CA ALA A 155 -52.56 1.48 -1.58
C ALA A 155 -53.59 0.52 -2.20
N MET A 156 -53.20 -0.71 -2.51
CA MET A 156 -54.09 -1.75 -3.05
C MET A 156 -55.21 -2.11 -2.07
N GLN A 157 -54.89 -2.24 -0.77
CA GLN A 157 -55.89 -2.53 0.26
C GLN A 157 -56.92 -1.41 0.43
N ARG A 158 -56.52 -0.15 0.22
CA ARG A 158 -57.41 1.02 0.42
C ARG A 158 -58.23 1.40 -0.82
N GLN A 159 -57.71 1.19 -2.03
CA GLN A 159 -58.28 1.80 -3.26
C GLN A 159 -58.80 0.79 -4.32
N GLY A 160 -58.65 -0.52 -4.11
CA GLY A 160 -59.14 -1.53 -5.06
C GLY A 160 -58.46 -1.47 -6.45
N GLY A 161 -59.16 -1.91 -7.50
CA GLY A 161 -58.58 -2.17 -8.83
C GLY A 161 -57.96 -0.98 -9.56
N ALA A 162 -58.51 0.23 -9.41
CA ALA A 162 -57.94 1.46 -10.01
C ALA A 162 -56.70 1.96 -9.24
N GLY A 163 -56.66 1.75 -7.92
CA GLY A 163 -55.49 2.03 -7.09
C GLY A 163 -54.30 1.14 -7.40
N MET A 164 -54.53 -0.06 -7.92
CA MET A 164 -53.47 -1.01 -8.24
C MET A 164 -52.56 -0.54 -9.39
N GLN A 165 -53.11 0.02 -10.46
CA GLN A 165 -52.30 0.54 -11.57
C GLN A 165 -51.41 1.70 -11.12
N THR A 166 -51.96 2.64 -10.35
CA THR A 166 -51.23 3.79 -9.80
C THR A 166 -50.14 3.34 -8.82
N ALA A 167 -50.45 2.38 -7.95
CA ALA A 167 -49.48 1.79 -7.03
C ALA A 167 -48.33 1.10 -7.78
N LEU A 168 -48.62 0.31 -8.83
CA LEU A 168 -47.60 -0.36 -9.65
C LEU A 168 -46.71 0.65 -10.40
N MET A 169 -47.29 1.72 -10.94
CA MET A 169 -46.48 2.79 -11.57
C MET A 169 -45.61 3.52 -10.55
N GLY A 170 -46.13 3.81 -9.36
CA GLY A 170 -45.38 4.41 -8.25
C GLY A 170 -44.22 3.52 -7.81
N LEU A 171 -44.45 2.22 -7.65
CA LEU A 171 -43.40 1.23 -7.38
C LEU A 171 -42.28 1.28 -8.39
N LEU A 172 -42.62 1.26 -9.69
CA LEU A 172 -41.63 1.22 -10.75
C LEU A 172 -40.78 2.50 -10.77
N ALA A 173 -41.39 3.66 -10.53
CA ALA A 173 -40.71 4.94 -10.47
C ALA A 173 -39.77 5.05 -9.26
N VAL A 174 -40.22 4.62 -8.08
CA VAL A 174 -39.39 4.59 -6.86
C VAL A 174 -38.27 3.56 -7.02
N ALA A 175 -38.53 2.37 -7.53
CA ALA A 175 -37.50 1.37 -7.78
C ALA A 175 -36.43 1.88 -8.77
N ALA A 176 -36.85 2.46 -9.91
CA ALA A 176 -35.95 3.01 -10.92
C ALA A 176 -35.03 4.10 -10.36
N THR A 177 -35.56 5.00 -9.53
CA THR A 177 -34.75 6.06 -8.90
C THR A 177 -33.81 5.50 -7.83
N LYS A 178 -34.17 4.42 -7.13
CA LYS A 178 -33.30 3.76 -6.15
C LYS A 178 -32.17 2.98 -6.79
N PHE A 179 -32.35 2.43 -8.00
CA PHE A 179 -31.24 1.80 -8.74
C PHE A 179 -30.09 2.77 -9.03
N TRP A 180 -30.36 4.07 -9.20
CA TRP A 180 -29.32 5.08 -9.37
C TRP A 180 -28.37 5.20 -8.17
N THR A 181 -28.83 4.92 -6.94
CA THR A 181 -27.96 4.94 -5.75
C THR A 181 -26.98 3.77 -5.75
N SER A 182 -27.42 2.60 -6.22
CA SER A 182 -26.56 1.43 -6.42
C SER A 182 -25.50 1.71 -7.49
N ILE A 183 -25.91 2.27 -8.64
CA ILE A 183 -25.00 2.65 -9.72
C ILE A 183 -23.94 3.63 -9.21
N ALA A 184 -24.33 4.64 -8.44
CA ALA A 184 -23.40 5.59 -7.84
C ALA A 184 -22.41 4.91 -6.87
N GLY A 185 -22.86 3.98 -6.03
CA GLY A 185 -22.00 3.21 -5.13
C GLY A 185 -20.98 2.33 -5.87
N VAL A 186 -21.41 1.66 -6.95
CA VAL A 186 -20.52 0.85 -7.80
C VAL A 186 -19.54 1.73 -8.56
N LEU A 187 -20.00 2.81 -9.19
CA LEU A 187 -19.12 3.75 -9.88
C LEU A 187 -18.09 4.35 -8.93
N GLY A 188 -18.52 4.80 -7.75
CA GLY A 188 -17.62 5.31 -6.71
C GLY A 188 -16.57 4.26 -6.29
N SER A 189 -16.98 3.00 -6.11
CA SER A 189 -16.07 1.90 -5.80
C SER A 189 -15.04 1.66 -6.90
N ILE A 190 -15.46 1.65 -8.17
CA ILE A 190 -14.57 1.47 -9.33
C ILE A 190 -13.55 2.60 -9.39
N VAL A 191 -13.99 3.85 -9.24
CA VAL A 191 -13.12 5.02 -9.25
C VAL A 191 -12.11 4.95 -8.10
N LEU A 192 -12.55 4.62 -6.87
CA LEU A 192 -11.66 4.47 -5.71
C LEU A 192 -10.59 3.39 -5.95
N ARG A 193 -10.96 2.22 -6.47
CA ARG A 193 -10.01 1.14 -6.78
C ARG A 193 -9.03 1.55 -7.88
N LEU A 194 -9.50 2.25 -8.91
CA LEU A 194 -8.63 2.71 -10.00
C LEU A 194 -7.61 3.72 -9.49
N VAL A 195 -8.03 4.66 -8.65
CA VAL A 195 -7.15 5.65 -8.02
C VAL A 195 -6.15 4.96 -7.09
N ALA A 196 -6.60 4.03 -6.24
CA ALA A 196 -5.72 3.25 -5.37
C ALA A 196 -4.64 2.51 -6.17
N ARG A 197 -5.04 1.81 -7.24
CA ARG A 197 -4.10 1.10 -8.13
C ARG A 197 -3.11 2.03 -8.81
N ARG A 198 -3.57 3.18 -9.31
CA ARG A 198 -2.68 4.17 -9.95
C ARG A 198 -1.66 4.75 -8.96
N ARG A 199 -2.10 5.05 -7.75
CA ARG A 199 -1.23 5.55 -6.68
C ARG A 199 -0.21 4.50 -6.25
N ARG A 200 -0.64 3.25 -6.08
CA ARG A 200 0.27 2.14 -5.74
C ARG A 200 1.37 1.98 -6.78
N LYS A 201 1.01 1.93 -8.07
CA LYS A 201 2.00 1.88 -9.17
C LYS A 201 2.97 3.06 -9.18
N ALA A 202 2.49 4.26 -8.85
CA ALA A 202 3.35 5.43 -8.79
C ALA A 202 4.36 5.34 -7.63
N ILE A 203 3.94 4.85 -6.46
CA ILE A 203 4.83 4.61 -5.31
C ILE A 203 5.82 3.50 -5.64
N GLU A 204 5.36 2.34 -6.13
CA GLU A 204 6.21 1.23 -6.54
C GLU A 204 7.32 1.66 -7.51
N SER A 205 7.01 2.53 -8.48
CA SER A 205 8.00 3.05 -9.42
C SER A 205 9.07 3.94 -8.76
N LEU A 206 8.68 4.71 -7.74
CA LEU A 206 9.60 5.58 -7.00
C LEU A 206 10.44 4.78 -6.02
N GLU A 207 9.84 3.81 -5.34
CA GLU A 207 10.52 2.85 -4.48
C GLU A 207 11.54 2.04 -5.27
N ALA A 208 11.15 1.46 -6.41
CA ALA A 208 12.08 0.73 -7.28
C ALA A 208 13.26 1.60 -7.74
N HIS A 209 13.01 2.88 -8.04
CA HIS A 209 14.08 3.82 -8.39
C HIS A 209 15.01 4.09 -7.20
N PHE A 210 14.46 4.36 -6.01
CA PHE A 210 15.21 4.57 -4.79
C PHE A 210 16.05 3.34 -4.40
N PHE A 211 15.46 2.14 -4.46
CA PHE A 211 16.16 0.89 -4.16
C PHE A 211 17.27 0.60 -5.16
N ALA A 212 17.05 0.83 -6.45
CA ALA A 212 18.10 0.69 -7.46
C ALA A 212 19.27 1.66 -7.24
N LEU A 213 18.98 2.90 -6.80
CA LEU A 213 20.02 3.85 -6.42
C LEU A 213 20.80 3.38 -5.18
N LEU A 214 20.09 2.89 -4.15
CA LEU A 214 20.68 2.43 -2.91
C LEU A 214 21.55 1.18 -3.10
N ASP A 215 21.07 0.20 -3.85
CA ASP A 215 21.84 -1.00 -4.24
C ASP A 215 23.05 -0.60 -5.10
N GLY A 216 22.94 0.44 -5.93
CA GLY A 216 24.07 0.98 -6.69
C GLY A 216 25.13 1.68 -5.83
N CYS A 217 24.77 2.13 -4.62
CA CYS A 217 25.67 2.79 -3.67
C CYS A 217 26.41 1.81 -2.75
N VAL A 218 25.98 0.56 -2.69
CA VAL A 218 26.50 -0.45 -1.75
C VAL A 218 27.01 -1.65 -2.54
N ARG A 219 28.07 -2.31 -2.04
CA ARG A 219 28.51 -3.55 -2.67
C ARG A 219 27.56 -4.69 -2.29
N PHE A 220 26.86 -5.26 -3.26
CA PHE A 220 26.09 -6.47 -3.01
C PHE A 220 27.03 -7.66 -2.80
N ALA A 221 27.01 -8.23 -1.58
CA ALA A 221 27.81 -9.37 -1.18
C ALA A 221 26.87 -10.43 -0.59
N PRO A 222 26.26 -11.28 -1.43
CA PRO A 222 25.29 -12.24 -0.95
C PRO A 222 25.94 -13.21 0.05
N PRO A 223 25.21 -13.64 1.07
CA PRO A 223 25.76 -14.44 2.17
C PRO A 223 26.39 -15.75 1.68
N GLU A 224 25.85 -16.35 0.62
CA GLU A 224 26.45 -17.56 0.02
C GLU A 224 27.83 -17.30 -0.56
N LYS A 225 28.03 -16.15 -1.20
CA LYS A 225 29.33 -15.76 -1.75
C LYS A 225 30.33 -15.49 -0.64
N VAL A 226 29.91 -14.81 0.43
CA VAL A 226 30.75 -14.60 1.62
C VAL A 226 31.12 -15.92 2.28
N MET A 227 30.16 -16.85 2.41
CA MET A 227 30.41 -18.20 2.95
C MET A 227 31.37 -19.00 2.07
N LEU A 228 31.23 -18.95 0.75
CA LEU A 228 32.14 -19.59 -0.19
C LEU A 228 33.54 -18.97 -0.15
N GLU A 229 33.65 -17.65 -0.02
CA GLU A 229 34.92 -16.97 0.17
C GLU A 229 35.58 -17.38 1.50
N GLN A 230 34.81 -17.47 2.59
CA GLN A 230 35.29 -17.98 3.88
C GLN A 230 35.78 -19.43 3.78
N LEU A 231 35.01 -20.31 3.13
CA LEU A 231 35.42 -21.69 2.87
C LEU A 231 36.72 -21.76 2.05
N ALA A 232 36.86 -20.92 1.03
CA ALA A 232 38.06 -20.86 0.19
C ALA A 232 39.28 -20.27 0.92
N VAL A 233 39.07 -19.41 1.92
CA VAL A 233 40.13 -18.94 2.81
C VAL A 233 40.53 -20.03 3.81
N LEU A 234 39.55 -20.71 4.42
CA LEU A 234 39.80 -21.82 5.34
C LEU A 234 40.55 -22.98 4.65
N SER A 235 40.16 -23.35 3.43
CA SER A 235 40.86 -24.38 2.66
C SER A 235 42.29 -23.98 2.31
N ARG A 236 42.54 -22.69 2.05
CA ARG A 236 43.90 -22.17 1.82
C ARG A 236 44.75 -22.21 3.09
N ILE A 237 44.18 -21.86 4.25
CA ILE A 237 44.85 -21.96 5.55
C ILE A 237 45.19 -23.42 5.84
N GLU A 238 44.24 -24.33 5.62
CA GLU A 238 44.46 -25.78 5.79
C GLU A 238 45.59 -26.29 4.89
N ALA A 239 45.60 -25.91 3.61
CA ALA A 239 46.66 -26.29 2.68
C ALA A 239 48.04 -25.73 3.09
N ALA A 240 48.10 -24.49 3.59
CA ALA A 240 49.34 -23.87 4.08
C ALA A 240 49.86 -24.53 5.36
N LEU A 241 48.97 -24.91 6.28
CA LEU A 241 49.30 -25.67 7.50
C LEU A 241 49.78 -27.09 7.15
N ALA A 242 49.09 -27.78 6.23
CA ALA A 242 49.50 -29.10 5.75
C ALA A 242 50.84 -29.07 5.02
N GLY A 243 51.13 -28.01 4.26
CA GLY A 243 52.43 -27.77 3.63
C GLY A 243 53.54 -27.53 4.66
N SER A 244 53.26 -26.73 5.70
CA SER A 244 54.23 -26.44 6.77
C SER A 244 54.56 -27.69 7.60
N ALA A 245 53.59 -28.57 7.84
CA ALA A 245 53.81 -29.84 8.53
C ALA A 245 54.70 -30.83 7.76
N ARG A 246 54.75 -30.74 6.43
CA ARG A 246 55.66 -31.58 5.60
C ARG A 246 57.09 -31.05 5.51
N VAL A 247 57.32 -29.77 5.81
CA VAL A 247 58.62 -29.12 5.65
C VAL A 247 59.49 -29.25 6.90
N GLN A 248 58.97 -29.70 8.05
CA GLN A 248 59.78 -29.96 9.23
C GLN A 248 60.62 -31.24 8.99
N PRO A 249 61.93 -31.14 8.68
CA PRO A 249 62.76 -32.31 8.45
C PRO A 249 63.04 -32.96 9.80
N ALA A 250 62.95 -34.29 9.85
CA ALA A 250 63.43 -35.07 10.97
C ALA A 250 64.85 -34.59 11.35
N ALA A 251 65.00 -34.12 12.60
CA ALA A 251 66.31 -33.77 13.13
C ALA A 251 67.25 -34.97 12.99
N PRO A 252 68.46 -34.82 12.43
CA PRO A 252 69.38 -35.94 12.32
C PRO A 252 69.80 -36.34 13.74
N SER A 253 69.46 -37.57 14.13
CA SER A 253 70.01 -38.21 15.33
C SER A 253 71.52 -38.37 15.12
N LEU A 254 72.30 -37.49 15.75
CA LEU A 254 73.74 -37.64 15.84
C LEU A 254 74.06 -38.85 16.74
N ALA A 255 74.98 -39.65 16.21
CA ALA A 255 75.67 -40.84 16.73
C ALA A 255 75.74 -41.01 18.26
#